data_AF-A0A3M1AM55-F1
#
_entry.id   AF-A0A3M1AM55-F1
#
_cell.length_a   1.000
_cell.length_b   1.000
_cell.length_c   1.000
_cell.angle_alpha   90.00
_cell.angle_beta   90.00
_cell.angle_gamma   90.00
#
_symmetry.space_group_name_H-M   'P 1'
#
loop_
_entity.id
_entity.type
_entity.pdbx_description
1 polymer ?
#
loop_
_entity_poly.entity_id
_entity_poly.type
_entity_poly.pdbx_seq_one_letter_code
_entity_poly.pdbx_strand_id
1 'polypeptide(L)'
;FGNPEALAKLNRLLHPRVIATVDRILQTLAERGKELVIIEAALFYEVGWDKAMDRMVVVTAPLEKRIAWLQKRDGLTREQIEARLSHQMPVEEKAARAHFVIRNDGSLDDLRDKVENLKQKLILQSKS
;
A
#
# COMPACT_ATOMS: atom_id res chain seq x y z
N PHE A 1 0.27 -18.59 -10.94
CA PHE A 1 1.54 -18.81 -10.22
C PHE A 1 1.37 -20.06 -9.34
N GLY A 2 2.29 -21.04 -9.42
CA GLY A 2 2.06 -22.36 -8.80
C GLY A 2 3.29 -23.05 -8.20
N ASN A 3 4.43 -22.37 -8.12
CA ASN A 3 5.63 -22.89 -7.44
C ASN A 3 6.13 -21.86 -6.42
N PRO A 4 5.83 -22.04 -5.12
CA PRO A 4 6.25 -21.13 -4.06
C PRO A 4 7.77 -20.93 -3.97
N GLU A 5 8.55 -21.98 -4.25
CA GLU A 5 10.02 -21.95 -4.17
C GLU A 5 10.63 -21.12 -5.32
N ALA A 6 10.12 -21.31 -6.54
CA ALA A 6 10.52 -20.51 -7.69
C ALA A 6 10.13 -19.03 -7.52
N LEU A 7 8.94 -18.76 -6.95
CA LEU A 7 8.49 -17.41 -6.64
C LEU A 7 9.37 -16.75 -5.57
N ALA A 8 9.72 -17.49 -4.51
CA ALA A 8 10.62 -16.99 -3.47
C ALA A 8 12.03 -16.68 -4.01
N LYS A 9 12.56 -17.53 -4.91
CA LYS A 9 13.85 -17.29 -5.57
C LYS A 9 13.82 -16.06 -6.46
N LEU A 10 12.75 -15.91 -7.26
CA LEU A 10 12.55 -14.75 -8.11
C LEU A 10 12.45 -13.46 -7.27
N ASN A 11 11.62 -13.47 -6.24
CA ASN A 11 11.44 -12.34 -5.34
C ASN A 11 12.77 -11.91 -4.69
N ARG A 12 13.59 -12.86 -4.24
CA ARG A 12 14.91 -12.57 -3.66
C ARG A 12 15.86 -11.85 -4.61
N LEU A 13 15.78 -12.15 -5.92
CA LEU A 13 16.59 -11.48 -6.94
C LEU A 13 16.02 -10.11 -7.32
N LEU A 14 14.69 -9.97 -7.32
CA LEU A 14 14.02 -8.74 -7.73
C LEU A 14 14.01 -7.67 -6.63
N HIS A 15 13.70 -8.02 -5.38
CA HIS A 15 13.51 -7.04 -4.31
C HIS A 15 14.68 -6.06 -4.13
N PRO A 16 15.95 -6.52 -4.07
CA PRO A 16 17.07 -5.58 -3.93
C PRO A 16 17.18 -4.60 -5.09
N ARG A 17 16.89 -5.05 -6.32
CA ARG A 17 16.95 -4.20 -7.52
C ARG A 17 15.82 -3.18 -7.54
N VAL A 18 14.64 -3.57 -7.08
CA VAL A 18 13.50 -2.66 -7.00
C VAL A 18 13.72 -1.63 -5.90
N ILE A 19 14.22 -2.03 -4.73
CA ILE A 19 14.58 -1.10 -3.64
C ILE A 19 15.62 -0.07 -4.13
N ALA A 20 16.72 -0.52 -4.75
CA ALA A 20 17.73 0.39 -5.28
C ALA A 20 17.16 1.35 -6.35
N THR A 21 16.17 0.91 -7.13
CA THR A 21 15.49 1.77 -8.11
C THR A 21 14.61 2.80 -7.41
N VAL A 22 13.86 2.40 -6.38
CA VAL A 22 13.05 3.29 -5.55
C VAL A 22 13.94 4.32 -4.87
N ASP A 23 15.05 3.92 -4.24
CA ASP A 23 16.00 4.82 -3.58
C ASP A 23 16.53 5.89 -4.52
N ARG A 24 16.90 5.50 -5.75
CA ARG A 24 17.36 6.45 -6.77
C ARG A 24 16.25 7.44 -7.16
N ILE A 25 15.01 6.98 -7.29
CA ILE A 25 13.86 7.86 -7.59
C ILE A 25 13.63 8.82 -6.42
N LEU A 26 13.69 8.33 -5.18
CA LEU A 26 13.54 9.15 -3.97
C LEU A 26 14.63 10.23 -3.88
N GLN A 27 15.89 9.90 -4.17
CA GLN A 27 16.98 10.87 -4.22
C GLN A 27 16.73 11.96 -5.27
N THR A 28 16.35 11.59 -6.50
CA THR A 28 16.03 12.57 -7.55
C THR A 28 14.83 13.46 -7.17
N LEU A 29 13.83 12.91 -6.47
CA LEU A 29 12.68 13.70 -6.01
C LEU A 29 13.07 14.65 -4.87
N ALA A 30 13.94 14.21 -3.96
CA ALA A 30 14.49 15.05 -2.89
C ALA A 30 15.30 16.22 -3.46
N GLU A 31 16.17 15.98 -4.46
CA GLU A 31 16.91 17.02 -5.17
C GLU A 31 15.99 18.04 -5.86
N ARG A 32 14.77 17.63 -6.24
CA ARG A 32 13.73 18.50 -6.80
C ARG A 32 12.86 19.19 -5.74
N GLY A 33 13.23 19.09 -4.47
CA GLY A 33 12.53 19.72 -3.35
C GLY A 33 11.16 19.10 -3.05
N LYS A 34 10.95 17.82 -3.34
CA LYS A 34 9.71 17.13 -2.95
C LYS A 34 9.78 16.75 -1.47
N GLU A 35 8.85 17.30 -0.69
CA GLU A 35 8.75 17.07 0.76
C GLU A 35 8.01 15.76 1.12
N LEU A 36 7.21 15.22 0.19
CA LEU A 36 6.41 14.00 0.41
C LEU A 36 6.36 13.15 -0.87
N VAL A 37 6.64 11.86 -0.73
CA VAL A 37 6.49 10.86 -1.79
C VAL A 37 5.62 9.72 -1.27
N ILE A 38 4.64 9.30 -2.07
CA ILE A 38 3.78 8.17 -1.76
C ILE A 38 4.16 7.01 -2.68
N ILE A 39 4.45 5.86 -2.10
CA ILE A 39 4.73 4.62 -2.83
C ILE A 39 3.55 3.68 -2.60
N GLU A 40 2.90 3.27 -3.69
CA GLU A 40 1.79 2.32 -3.66
C GLU A 40 2.25 0.96 -4.20
N ALA A 41 2.07 -0.10 -3.42
CA ALA A 41 2.26 -1.47 -3.86
C ALA A 41 1.34 -2.42 -3.09
N ALA A 42 0.88 -3.48 -3.74
CA ALA A 42 -0.09 -4.42 -3.15
C ALA A 42 0.49 -5.28 -2.00
N LEU A 43 1.81 -5.51 -2.00
CA LEU A 43 2.47 -6.51 -1.16
C LEU A 43 3.55 -5.93 -0.22
N PHE A 44 3.34 -4.72 0.30
CA PHE A 44 4.34 -3.99 1.09
C PHE A 44 4.88 -4.78 2.31
N TYR A 45 3.99 -5.36 3.12
CA TYR A 45 4.37 -6.08 4.34
C TYR A 45 4.92 -7.47 4.03
N GLU A 46 4.33 -8.13 3.03
CA GLU A 46 4.67 -9.48 2.61
C GLU A 46 6.10 -9.56 2.06
N VAL A 47 6.62 -8.45 1.55
CA VAL A 47 7.97 -8.33 1.00
C VAL A 47 8.93 -7.55 1.90
N GLY A 48 8.48 -7.15 3.09
CA GLY A 48 9.28 -6.46 4.10
C GLY A 48 9.69 -5.03 3.75
N TRP A 49 8.99 -4.39 2.81
CA TRP A 49 9.28 -3.02 2.39
C TRP A 49 8.79 -1.98 3.39
N ASP A 50 7.92 -2.36 4.32
CA ASP A 50 7.48 -1.52 5.43
C ASP A 50 8.67 -0.94 6.24
N LYS A 51 9.78 -1.68 6.31
CA LYS A 51 11.01 -1.28 6.99
C LYS A 51 11.81 -0.19 6.26
N ALA A 52 11.57 -0.02 4.97
CA ALA A 52 12.24 0.99 4.16
C ALA A 52 11.44 2.30 4.08
N MET A 53 10.25 2.36 4.68
CA MET A 53 9.36 3.52 4.64
C MET A 53 9.37 4.27 5.96
N ASP A 54 9.33 5.61 5.91
CA ASP A 54 9.21 6.44 7.12
C ASP A 54 7.86 6.27 7.80
N ARG A 55 6.81 6.09 7.00
CA ARG A 55 5.42 5.95 7.44
C ARG A 55 4.68 4.96 6.55
N MET A 56 3.84 4.16 7.19
CA MET A 56 2.93 3.22 6.55
C MET A 56 1.50 3.71 6.71
N VAL A 57 0.79 3.82 5.59
CA VAL A 57 -0.62 4.21 5.54
C VAL A 57 -1.43 3.05 4.98
N VAL A 58 -2.47 2.63 5.71
CA VAL A 58 -3.40 1.59 5.25
C VAL A 58 -4.75 2.22 4.98
N VAL A 59 -5.24 2.04 3.75
CA VAL A 59 -6.63 2.38 3.38
C VAL A 59 -7.46 1.11 3.45
N THR A 60 -8.52 1.12 4.25
CA THR A 60 -9.41 -0.04 4.45
C THR A 60 -10.86 0.33 4.23
N ALA A 61 -11.70 -0.65 3.93
CA ALA A 61 -13.14 -0.51 3.74
C ALA A 61 -13.83 -1.84 4.08
N PRO A 62 -15.14 -1.84 4.35
CA PRO A 62 -15.92 -3.07 4.53
C PRO A 62 -15.69 -4.05 3.37
N LEU A 63 -15.51 -5.34 3.69
CA LEU A 63 -15.19 -6.39 2.72
C LEU A 63 -16.17 -6.40 1.53
N GLU A 64 -17.46 -6.32 1.81
CA GLU A 64 -18.50 -6.34 0.77
C GLU A 64 -18.41 -5.15 -0.19
N LYS A 65 -18.04 -3.95 0.30
CA LYS A 65 -17.81 -2.80 -0.58
C LYS A 65 -16.61 -3.04 -1.50
N ARG A 66 -15.52 -3.60 -0.96
CA ARG A 66 -14.30 -3.92 -1.73
C ARG A 66 -14.58 -4.96 -2.80
N ILE A 67 -15.34 -6.00 -2.47
CA ILE A 67 -15.75 -7.03 -3.43
C ILE A 67 -16.58 -6.39 -4.55
N ALA A 68 -17.62 -5.62 -4.22
CA ALA A 68 -18.45 -4.94 -5.22
C ALA A 68 -17.63 -4.02 -6.15
N TRP A 69 -16.65 -3.28 -5.62
CA TRP A 69 -15.77 -2.44 -6.43
C TRP A 69 -14.89 -3.25 -7.38
N LEU A 70 -14.30 -4.36 -6.91
CA LEU A 70 -13.46 -5.23 -7.74
C LEU A 70 -14.27 -5.99 -8.80
N GLN A 71 -15.50 -6.41 -8.48
CA GLN A 71 -16.42 -6.97 -9.47
C GLN A 71 -16.74 -5.95 -10.57
N LYS A 72 -17.07 -4.71 -10.17
CA LYS A 72 -17.41 -3.64 -11.11
C LYS A 72 -16.22 -3.19 -11.97
N ARG A 73 -15.02 -3.07 -11.38
CA ARG A 73 -13.83 -2.55 -12.05
C ARG A 73 -13.12 -3.61 -12.89
N ASP A 74 -12.97 -4.81 -12.35
CA ASP A 74 -12.08 -5.84 -12.90
C ASP A 74 -12.86 -7.07 -13.44
N GLY A 75 -14.19 -7.12 -13.26
CA GLY A 75 -15.03 -8.24 -13.73
C GLY A 75 -14.79 -9.57 -13.01
N LEU A 76 -14.17 -9.54 -11.82
CA LEU A 76 -13.77 -10.75 -11.08
C LEU A 76 -14.96 -11.40 -10.37
N THR A 77 -14.91 -12.71 -10.18
CA THR A 77 -15.87 -13.38 -9.29
C THR A 77 -15.50 -13.16 -7.82
N ARG A 78 -16.45 -13.40 -6.91
CA ARG A 78 -16.19 -13.31 -5.47
C ARG A 78 -15.06 -14.24 -5.05
N GLU A 79 -15.07 -15.48 -5.55
CA GLU A 79 -14.09 -16.52 -5.24
C GLU A 79 -12.69 -16.10 -5.71
N GLN A 80 -12.58 -15.47 -6.88
CA GLN A 80 -11.31 -14.93 -7.38
C GLN A 80 -10.80 -13.77 -6.51
N ILE A 81 -11.69 -12.92 -6.03
CA ILE A 81 -11.34 -11.81 -5.13
C ILE A 81 -10.87 -12.36 -3.79
N GLU A 82 -11.63 -13.25 -3.16
CA GLU A 82 -11.29 -13.88 -1.88
C GLU A 82 -9.98 -14.67 -1.98
N ALA A 83 -9.78 -15.40 -3.07
CA ALA A 83 -8.51 -16.07 -3.34
C ALA A 83 -7.35 -15.07 -3.44
N ARG A 84 -7.53 -13.88 -4.03
CA ARG A 84 -6.46 -12.86 -4.04
C ARG A 84 -6.20 -12.29 -2.64
N LEU A 85 -7.25 -12.08 -1.85
CA LEU A 85 -7.14 -11.56 -0.50
C LEU A 85 -6.44 -12.55 0.45
N SER A 86 -6.62 -13.85 0.26
CA SER A 86 -5.99 -14.88 1.10
C SER A 86 -4.48 -15.02 0.90
N HIS A 87 -3.94 -14.52 -0.21
CA HIS A 87 -2.49 -14.46 -0.46
C HIS A 87 -1.83 -13.22 0.16
N GLN A 88 -2.60 -12.34 0.77
CA GLN A 88 -2.12 -11.12 1.42
C GLN A 88 -2.30 -11.21 2.93
N MET A 89 -1.52 -10.41 3.66
CA MET A 89 -1.75 -10.20 5.08
C MET A 89 -3.17 -9.64 5.31
N PRO A 90 -3.92 -10.14 6.30
CA PRO A 90 -5.24 -9.63 6.66
C PRO A 90 -5.22 -8.11 6.86
N VAL A 91 -6.29 -7.43 6.44
CA VAL A 91 -6.32 -5.96 6.46
C VAL A 91 -6.30 -5.41 7.89
N GLU A 92 -6.88 -6.16 8.84
CA GLU A 92 -6.88 -5.86 10.26
C GLU A 92 -5.45 -5.90 10.82
N GLU A 93 -4.65 -6.87 10.38
CA GLU A 93 -3.24 -6.99 10.75
C GLU A 93 -2.39 -5.89 10.10
N LYS A 94 -2.62 -5.59 8.80
CA LYS A 94 -1.99 -4.44 8.13
C LYS A 94 -2.29 -3.14 8.85
N ALA A 95 -3.55 -2.94 9.28
CA ALA A 95 -3.99 -1.74 9.98
C ALA A 95 -3.36 -1.62 11.38
N ALA A 96 -3.20 -2.72 12.11
CA ALA A 96 -2.55 -2.73 13.41
C ALA A 96 -1.05 -2.37 13.35
N ARG A 97 -0.39 -2.67 12.22
CA ARG A 97 1.03 -2.36 11.98
C ARG A 97 1.26 -0.99 11.34
N ALA A 98 0.19 -0.33 10.86
CA ALA A 98 0.31 0.93 10.15
C ALA A 98 0.49 2.12 11.09
N HIS A 99 1.16 3.16 10.61
CA HIS A 99 1.26 4.43 11.32
C HIS A 99 -0.05 5.22 11.22
N PHE A 100 -0.75 5.08 10.10
CA PHE A 100 -2.03 5.72 9.84
C PHE A 100 -2.99 4.75 9.15
N VAL A 101 -4.26 4.83 9.53
CA VAL A 101 -5.34 4.04 8.92
C VAL A 101 -6.43 4.99 8.43
N ILE A 102 -6.76 4.90 7.14
CA ILE A 102 -7.88 5.62 6.54
C ILE A 102 -9.01 4.61 6.29
N ARG A 103 -10.17 4.84 6.91
CA ARG A 103 -11.38 4.08 6.59
C ARG A 103 -12.13 4.75 5.43
N ASN A 104 -12.21 4.05 4.31
CA ASN A 104 -12.97 4.38 3.11
C ASN A 104 -14.38 3.73 3.20
N ASP A 105 -15.14 4.15 4.18
CA ASP A 105 -16.49 3.68 4.50
C ASP A 105 -17.59 4.71 4.20
N GLY A 106 -17.22 5.97 3.96
CA GLY A 106 -18.11 7.10 3.66
C GLY A 106 -18.17 7.47 2.17
N SER A 107 -18.37 8.76 1.90
CA SER A 107 -18.39 9.33 0.56
C SER A 107 -16.97 9.52 -0.01
N LEU A 108 -16.87 9.81 -1.31
CA LEU A 108 -15.59 10.16 -1.92
C LEU A 108 -15.04 11.48 -1.35
N ASP A 109 -15.91 12.42 -0.99
CA ASP A 109 -15.52 13.69 -0.38
C ASP A 109 -15.00 13.46 1.04
N ASP A 110 -15.65 12.59 1.83
CA ASP A 110 -15.14 12.20 3.16
C ASP A 110 -13.74 11.57 3.05
N LEU A 111 -13.51 10.77 2.01
CA LEU A 111 -12.20 10.17 1.75
C LEU A 111 -11.16 11.23 1.38
N ARG A 112 -11.52 12.19 0.52
CA ARG A 112 -10.66 13.31 0.14
C ARG A 112 -10.24 14.12 1.36
N ASP A 113 -11.17 14.44 2.24
CA ASP A 113 -10.90 15.19 3.46
C ASP A 113 -9.97 14.42 4.40
N LYS A 114 -10.19 13.11 4.58
CA LYS A 114 -9.30 12.24 5.37
C LYS A 114 -7.88 12.21 4.78
N VAL A 115 -7.75 12.14 3.45
CA VAL A 115 -6.44 12.12 2.76
C VAL A 115 -5.73 13.47 2.87
N GLU A 116 -6.43 14.59 2.67
CA GLU A 116 -5.81 15.91 2.78
C GLU A 116 -5.36 16.20 4.21
N ASN A 117 -6.18 15.86 5.22
CA ASN A 117 -5.80 15.97 6.62
C ASN A 117 -4.54 15.15 6.95
N LEU A 118 -4.45 13.92 6.44
CA LEU A 118 -3.27 13.09 6.63
C LEU A 118 -2.04 13.70 5.95
N LYS A 119 -2.19 14.17 4.71
CA LYS A 119 -1.10 14.81 3.95
C LYS A 119 -0.54 16.02 4.71
N GLN A 120 -1.41 16.90 5.22
CA GLN A 120 -0.96 18.05 6.01
C GLN A 120 -0.22 17.62 7.27
N LYS A 121 -0.72 16.60 7.97
CA LYS A 121 -0.05 16.03 9.15
C LYS A 121 1.35 15.49 8.81
N LEU A 122 1.50 14.79 7.69
CA LEU A 122 2.79 14.25 7.25
C LEU A 122 3.78 15.36 6.89
N ILE A 123 3.35 16.40 6.17
CA ILE A 123 4.19 17.55 5.81
C ILE A 123 4.64 18.34 7.04
N LEU A 124 3.77 18.48 8.06
CA LEU A 124 4.17 19.14 9.31
C LEU A 124 5.20 18.31 10.09
N GLN A 125 5.05 16.99 10.11
CA GLN A 125 5.98 16.07 10.77
C GLN A 125 7.34 15.99 10.07
N SER A 126 7.44 16.24 8.77
CA SER A 126 8.71 16.21 8.03
C SER A 126 9.57 17.47 8.24
N LYS A 127 9.01 18.52 8.87
CA LYS A 127 9.70 19.80 9.14
C LYS A 127 10.25 19.91 10.57
N SER A 128 10.00 18.92 11.42
CA SER A 128 10.49 18.82 12.80
C SER A 128 11.63 17.83 12.89
#